data_AF-A0A060YW95-F1
#
_entry.id   AF-A0A060YW95-F1
#
_cell.length_a   1.000
_cell.length_b   1.000
_cell.length_c   1.000
_cell.angle_alpha   90.00
_cell.angle_beta   90.00
_cell.angle_gamma   90.00
#
_symmetry.space_group_name_H-M   'P 1'
#
loop_
_entity.id
_entity.type
_entity.pdbx_description
1 polymer ?
#
loop_
_entity_poly.entity_id
_entity_poly.type
_entity_poly.pdbx_seq_one_letter_code
_entity_poly.pdbx_strand_id
1 'polypeptide(L)'
;MSTSYQPWHHGNITRSKAEDLLSKAAKDGSFLLRDSESIQGAYALCVLFQNCVYTYRILPNEERKLSVQVSQTAPQYIFLPNAM
;
A
#
# COMPACT_ATOMS: atom_id res chain seq x y z
N MET A 1 -9.71 -9.88 -22.05
CA MET A 1 -9.62 -9.02 -20.84
C MET A 1 -8.27 -9.30 -20.21
N SER A 2 -7.28 -8.42 -20.38
CA SER A 2 -5.96 -8.60 -19.78
C SER A 2 -6.09 -8.28 -18.30
N THR A 3 -6.13 -9.29 -17.44
CA THR A 3 -5.98 -9.08 -15.99
C THR A 3 -4.53 -8.69 -15.77
N SER A 4 -4.25 -7.39 -15.69
CA SER A 4 -2.94 -6.85 -15.35
C SER A 4 -2.57 -7.33 -13.95
N TYR A 5 -1.87 -8.48 -13.88
CA TYR A 5 -1.26 -8.99 -12.67
C TYR A 5 -0.19 -7.99 -12.26
N GLN A 6 -0.50 -7.16 -11.28
CA GLN A 6 0.47 -6.22 -10.74
C GLN A 6 1.31 -6.97 -9.72
N PRO A 7 2.61 -7.19 -9.97
CA PRO A 7 3.46 -8.06 -9.14
C PRO A 7 3.66 -7.53 -7.71
N TRP A 8 3.25 -6.28 -7.46
CA TRP A 8 3.32 -5.60 -6.18
C TRP A 8 1.98 -5.62 -5.41
N HIS A 9 0.88 -6.08 -6.01
CA HIS A 9 -0.41 -6.24 -5.33
C HIS A 9 -0.62 -7.70 -4.94
N HIS A 10 -0.65 -7.96 -3.63
CA HIS A 10 -0.75 -9.30 -3.08
C HIS A 10 -2.16 -9.67 -2.62
N GLY A 11 -3.16 -8.81 -2.89
CA GLY A 11 -4.54 -9.01 -2.45
C GLY A 11 -4.67 -9.08 -0.92
N ASN A 12 -5.59 -9.91 -0.42
CA ASN A 12 -5.90 -10.05 1.00
C ASN A 12 -4.89 -10.93 1.76
N ILE A 13 -3.64 -10.44 1.90
CA ILE A 13 -2.65 -11.02 2.80
C ILE A 13 -2.66 -10.32 4.16
N THR A 14 -2.34 -11.08 5.21
CA THR A 14 -2.23 -10.54 6.57
C THR A 14 -1.02 -9.63 6.70
N ARG A 15 -1.05 -8.76 7.72
CA ARG A 15 0.11 -7.91 8.07
C ARG A 15 1.39 -8.73 8.31
N SER A 16 1.30 -9.81 9.09
CA SER A 16 2.46 -10.67 9.38
C SER A 16 3.03 -11.31 8.12
N LYS A 17 2.18 -11.70 7.17
CA LYS A 17 2.64 -12.23 5.88
C LYS A 17 3.38 -11.17 5.05
N ALA A 18 2.91 -9.92 5.09
CA ALA A 18 3.59 -8.82 4.43
C ALA A 18 4.96 -8.52 5.06
N GLU A 19 5.04 -8.54 6.39
CA GLU A 19 6.30 -8.38 7.13
C GLU A 19 7.29 -9.49 6.76
N ASP A 20 6.87 -10.76 6.76
CA ASP A 20 7.70 -11.89 6.34
C ASP A 20 8.25 -11.74 4.92
N LEU A 21 7.41 -11.31 3.97
CA LEU A 21 7.81 -11.13 2.57
C LEU A 21 8.85 -10.01 2.43
N LEU A 22 8.62 -8.90 3.11
CA LEU A 22 9.53 -7.75 3.12
C LEU A 22 10.85 -8.10 3.80
N SER A 23 10.81 -8.75 4.96
CA SER A 23 12.01 -9.22 5.67
C SER A 23 12.82 -10.20 4.82
N LYS A 24 12.18 -11.07 4.03
CA LYS A 24 12.87 -11.97 3.09
C LYS A 24 13.49 -11.23 1.91
N ALA A 25 12.88 -10.13 1.46
CA ALA A 25 13.47 -9.29 0.41
C ALA A 25 14.73 -8.56 0.89
N ALA A 26 14.80 -8.23 2.19
CA ALA A 26 15.97 -7.67 2.88
C ALA A 26 16.63 -6.47 2.18
N LYS A 27 15.83 -5.69 1.45
CA LYS A 27 16.28 -4.54 0.67
C LYS A 27 15.44 -3.32 1.04
N ASP A 28 16.12 -2.24 1.41
CA ASP A 28 15.48 -0.95 1.67
C ASP A 28 14.71 -0.45 0.44
N GLY A 29 13.50 0.05 0.69
CA GLY A 29 12.56 0.46 -0.35
C GLY A 29 11.74 -0.67 -0.95
N SER A 30 11.91 -1.93 -0.48
CA SER A 30 11.00 -3.02 -0.85
C SER A 30 9.59 -2.67 -0.37
N PHE A 31 8.59 -2.85 -1.23
CA PHE A 31 7.22 -2.51 -0.90
C PHE A 31 6.24 -3.52 -1.49
N LEU A 32 5.05 -3.58 -0.90
CA LEU A 32 3.91 -4.30 -1.45
C LEU A 32 2.61 -3.61 -1.03
N LEU A 33 1.57 -3.84 -1.84
CA LEU A 33 0.21 -3.43 -1.55
C LEU A 33 -0.61 -4.66 -1.16
N ARG A 34 -1.39 -4.54 -0.08
CA ARG A 34 -2.37 -5.55 0.34
C ARG A 34 -3.73 -4.92 0.55
N ASP A 35 -4.77 -5.72 0.47
CA ASP A 35 -6.12 -5.30 0.80
C ASP A 35 -6.25 -5.12 2.32
N SER A 36 -7.03 -4.13 2.75
CA SER A 36 -7.26 -3.89 4.16
C SER A 36 -8.24 -4.93 4.73
N GLU A 37 -7.79 -5.71 5.71
CA GLU A 37 -8.61 -6.70 6.42
C GLU A 37 -9.81 -6.07 7.15
N SER A 38 -9.73 -4.79 7.51
CA SER A 38 -10.72 -4.10 8.34
C SER A 38 -11.65 -3.15 7.58
N ILE A 39 -11.29 -2.73 6.36
CA ILE A 39 -12.05 -1.73 5.60
C ILE A 39 -12.14 -2.17 4.14
N GLN A 40 -13.34 -2.52 3.71
CA GLN A 40 -13.60 -2.91 2.33
C GLN A 40 -13.26 -1.77 1.37
N GLY A 41 -12.43 -2.05 0.36
CA GLY A 41 -12.00 -1.07 -0.65
C GLY A 41 -10.83 -0.18 -0.22
N ALA A 42 -10.30 -0.34 0.99
CA ALA A 42 -9.05 0.28 1.41
C ALA A 42 -7.86 -0.64 1.15
N TYR A 43 -6.70 -0.03 0.93
CA TYR A 43 -5.44 -0.73 0.77
C TYR A 43 -4.48 -0.39 1.91
N ALA A 44 -3.52 -1.28 2.15
CA ALA A 44 -2.38 -1.04 3.01
C ALA A 44 -1.11 -1.17 2.18
N LEU A 45 -0.35 -0.08 2.10
CA LEU A 45 0.99 -0.04 1.52
C LEU A 45 1.99 -0.38 2.63
N CYS A 46 2.73 -1.46 2.45
CA CYS A 46 3.78 -1.89 3.37
C CYS A 46 5.15 -1.63 2.72
N VAL A 47 6.04 -0.93 3.42
CA VAL A 47 7.38 -0.55 2.94
C VAL A 47 8.44 -0.96 3.95
N LEU A 48 9.49 -1.66 3.51
CA LEU A 48 10.67 -1.96 4.32
C LEU A 48 11.67 -0.82 4.20
N PHE A 49 12.10 -0.30 5.35
CA PHE A 49 13.19 0.66 5.43
C PHE A 49 13.92 0.50 6.76
N GLN A 50 15.25 0.37 6.73
CA GLN A 50 16.08 0.22 7.93
C GLN A 50 15.60 -0.89 8.86
N ASN A 51 15.31 -2.07 8.29
CA ASN A 51 14.79 -3.24 9.02
C ASN A 51 13.42 -3.04 9.71
N CYS A 52 12.74 -1.92 9.44
CA CYS A 52 11.39 -1.63 9.94
C CYS A 52 10.37 -1.68 8.80
N VAL A 53 9.22 -2.30 9.05
CA VAL A 53 8.10 -2.32 8.10
C VAL A 53 7.12 -1.21 8.46
N TYR A 54 7.03 -0.21 7.58
CA TYR A 54 6.08 0.89 7.68
C TYR A 54 4.80 0.53 6.95
N THR A 55 3.65 0.73 7.59
CA THR A 55 2.33 0.45 6.98
C THR A 55 1.53 1.74 6.86
N TYR A 56 1.18 2.11 5.63
CA TYR A 56 0.36 3.27 5.30
C TYR A 56 -1.01 2.79 4.82
N ARG A 57 -2.09 3.28 5.42
CA ARG A 57 -3.45 2.98 4.94
C ARG A 57 -3.83 3.97 3.85
N ILE A 58 -4.32 3.43 2.74
CA ILE A 58 -4.85 4.17 1.62
C ILE A 58 -6.36 3.95 1.64
N LEU A 59 -7.08 4.99 2.04
CA LEU A 59 -8.54 4.94 2.11
C LEU A 59 -9.12 5.42 0.77
N PRO A 60 -10.19 4.78 0.27
CA PRO A 60 -10.92 5.31 -0.86
C PRO A 60 -11.60 6.61 -0.42
N ASN A 61 -11.43 7.68 -1.19
CA ASN A 61 -12.26 8.87 -1.04
C ASN A 61 -13.65 8.63 -1.67
N GLU A 62 -14.62 9.54 -1.46
CA GLU A 62 -15.99 9.44 -2.00
C GLU A 62 -16.03 9.23 -3.53
N GLU A 63 -14.99 9.65 -4.26
CA GLU A 63 -14.82 9.46 -5.70
C GLU A 63 -14.00 8.22 -6.11
N ARG A 64 -13.76 7.26 -5.20
CA ARG A 64 -12.84 6.10 -5.39
C ARG A 64 -11.39 6.48 -5.73
N LYS A 65 -10.99 7.74 -5.49
CA LYS A 65 -9.59 8.18 -5.60
C LYS A 65 -8.82 7.74 -4.35
N LEU A 66 -7.59 7.26 -4.56
CA LEU A 66 -6.71 6.78 -3.50
C LEU A 66 -5.79 7.95 -3.05
N SER A 67 -5.85 8.32 -1.77
CA SER A 67 -4.98 9.34 -1.18
C SER A 67 -4.12 8.75 -0.07
N VAL A 68 -2.88 9.21 0.02
CA VAL A 68 -2.00 8.90 1.16
C VAL A 68 -2.01 10.12 2.08
N GLN A 69 -2.55 9.96 3.29
CA GLN A 69 -2.49 11.00 4.31
C GLN A 69 -1.17 10.89 5.07
N VAL A 70 -0.35 11.94 5.01
CA VAL A 70 0.89 12.06 5.77
C VAL A 70 0.65 13.06 6.89
N SER A 71 0.20 12.62 8.06
CA SER A 71 -0.02 13.45 9.29
C SER A 71 -0.92 14.69 9.14
N GLN A 72 -1.47 15.20 10.25
CA GLN A 72 -2.43 16.32 10.24
C GLN A 72 -1.83 17.68 9.79
N THR A 73 -0.51 17.77 9.64
CA THR A 73 0.21 18.99 9.25
C THR A 73 0.99 18.87 7.94
N ALA A 74 0.96 17.73 7.25
CA ALA A 74 1.69 17.56 5.99
C ALA A 74 0.75 17.54 4.77
N PRO A 75 1.28 17.89 3.59
CA PRO A 75 0.50 17.98 2.37
C PRO A 75 -0.13 16.63 1.99
N GLN A 76 -1.39 16.68 1.57
CA GLN A 76 -2.12 15.52 1.09
C GLN A 76 -1.67 15.19 -0.34
N TYR A 77 -1.09 14.01 -0.54
CA TYR A 77 -0.73 13.53 -1.88
C TYR A 77 -1.88 12.67 -2.43
N ILE A 78 -2.52 13.18 -3.48
CA ILE A 78 -3.59 12.50 -4.21
C ILE A 78 -2.96 11.80 -5.41
N PHE A 79 -3.04 10.48 -5.45
CA PHE A 79 -2.58 9.72 -6.61
C PHE A 79 -3.74 9.64 -7.60
N LEU A 80 -3.64 10.44 -8.68
CA LEU A 80 -4.56 10.35 -9.79
C LEU A 80 -4.10 9.22 -10.72
N PRO A 81 -4.92 8.19 -10.99
CA PRO A 81 -4.49 7.02 -11.75
C PRO A 81 -4.19 7.26 -13.23
N ASN A 82 -4.25 8.51 -13.73
CA ASN A 82 -4.02 8.87 -15.14
C ASN A 82 -3.48 10.30 -15.31
N ALA A 83 -2.29 10.61 -14.81
CA ALA A 83 -1.55 11.81 -15.21
C ALA A 83 -0.33 11.38 -16.06
N MET A 84 -0.50 11.42 -17.38
CA MET A 84 0.60 11.55 -18.36
C MET A 84 0.98 13.02 -18.47
#